data_AF-A0A920ATY2-F1
#
_entry.id   AF-A0A920ATY2-F1
#
_cell.length_a   1.000
_cell.length_b   1.000
_cell.length_c   1.000
_cell.angle_alpha   90.00
_cell.angle_beta   90.00
_cell.angle_gamma   90.00
#
_symmetry.space_group_name_H-M   'P 1'
#
loop_
_entity.id
_entity.type
_entity.pdbx_description
1 polymer ?
#
loop_
_entity_poly.entity_id
_entity_poly.type
_entity_poly.pdbx_seq_one_letter_code
_entity_poly.pdbx_strand_id
1 'polypeptide(L)'
;MTDQNNWKEMSDDIADISKKIKSNISGNENIDDLKDSLKNIKENVMNTFNSLIEIVENTVNDEEVKKDTLNVVNKLRDEISNIVDSTKDKVSDVVNFDDSLKNSEEE
;
A
#
# COMPACT_ATOMS: atom_id res chain seq x y z
N MET A 1 2.13 6.82 -26.11
CA MET A 1 2.27 5.50 -25.47
C MET A 1 3.25 5.66 -24.32
N THR A 2 2.78 6.11 -23.16
CA THR A 2 3.65 6.39 -22.00
C THR A 2 3.03 5.96 -20.66
N ASP A 3 1.77 5.52 -20.65
CA ASP A 3 1.02 5.34 -19.39
C ASP A 3 1.04 3.91 -18.84
N GLN A 4 1.49 2.92 -19.63
CA GLN A 4 1.66 1.53 -19.17
C GLN A 4 2.88 1.34 -18.25
N ASN A 5 3.82 2.28 -18.26
CA ASN A 5 5.07 2.14 -17.50
C ASN A 5 4.89 2.51 -16.02
N ASN A 6 4.05 3.51 -15.73
CA ASN A 6 3.89 4.04 -14.36
C ASN A 6 3.23 3.05 -13.40
N TRP A 7 2.26 2.26 -13.88
CA TRP A 7 1.62 1.22 -13.06
C TRP A 7 2.54 0.05 -12.75
N LYS A 8 3.40 -0.30 -13.72
CA LYS A 8 4.39 -1.35 -13.54
C LYS A 8 5.50 -0.90 -12.59
N GLU A 9 5.99 0.33 -12.75
CA GLU A 9 6.92 0.94 -11.80
C GLU A 9 6.32 1.01 -10.39
N MET A 10 5.06 1.44 -10.23
CA MET A 10 4.42 1.49 -8.92
C MET A 10 4.25 0.09 -8.29
N SER A 11 3.90 -0.92 -9.10
CA SER A 11 3.84 -2.32 -8.65
C SER A 11 5.20 -2.87 -8.26
N ASP A 12 6.23 -2.54 -9.04
CA ASP A 12 7.62 -2.95 -8.79
C ASP A 12 8.16 -2.26 -7.52
N ASP A 13 7.83 -0.99 -7.31
CA ASP A 13 8.14 -0.23 -6.09
C ASP A 13 7.47 -0.84 -4.86
N ILE A 14 6.18 -1.19 -4.94
CA ILE A 14 5.46 -1.89 -3.86
C ILE A 14 6.10 -3.26 -3.57
N ALA A 15 6.48 -4.01 -4.60
CA ALA A 15 7.13 -5.30 -4.44
C ALA A 15 8.51 -5.19 -3.79
N ASP A 16 9.30 -4.17 -4.16
CA ASP A 16 10.61 -3.92 -3.57
C ASP A 16 10.53 -3.37 -2.15
N ILE A 17 9.52 -2.56 -1.84
CA ILE A 17 9.17 -2.23 -0.45
C ILE A 17 8.90 -3.51 0.32
N SER A 18 8.01 -4.38 -0.17
CA SER A 18 7.67 -5.66 0.48
C SER A 18 8.90 -6.56 0.73
N LYS A 19 9.85 -6.62 -0.20
CA LYS A 19 11.14 -7.32 -0.01
C LYS A 19 12.01 -6.66 1.06
N LYS A 20 12.11 -5.32 1.08
CA LYS A 20 12.88 -4.58 2.10
C LYS A 20 12.27 -4.78 3.49
N ILE A 21 10.94 -4.78 3.61
CA ILE A 21 10.22 -5.13 4.84
C ILE A 21 10.68 -6.51 5.32
N LYS A 22 10.61 -7.52 4.45
CA LYS A 22 10.99 -8.91 4.77
C LYS A 22 12.46 -9.06 5.18
N SER A 23 13.36 -8.25 4.61
CA SER A 23 14.79 -8.27 4.94
C SER A 23 15.14 -7.55 6.25
N ASN A 24 14.40 -6.48 6.59
CA ASN A 24 14.67 -5.66 7.78
C ASN A 24 14.01 -6.21 9.06
N ILE A 25 12.97 -7.04 8.94
CA ILE A 25 12.36 -7.74 10.08
C ILE A 25 13.35 -8.69 10.77
N SER A 26 14.39 -9.16 10.05
CA SER A 26 15.47 -9.97 10.64
C SER A 26 16.49 -9.14 11.46
N GLY A 27 16.36 -7.80 11.48
CA GLY A 27 17.28 -6.87 12.15
C GLY A 27 16.51 -5.85 12.97
N ASN A 28 16.58 -5.98 14.29
CA ASN A 28 15.73 -5.39 15.32
C ASN A 28 15.63 -3.84 15.44
N GLU A 29 15.90 -3.03 14.40
CA GLU A 29 16.07 -1.57 14.57
C GLU A 29 15.13 -0.64 13.77
N ASN A 30 14.23 -1.07 12.87
CA ASN A 30 13.45 -0.12 12.03
C ASN A 30 11.97 -0.49 11.75
N ILE A 31 11.30 -1.17 12.68
CA ILE A 31 9.92 -1.63 12.49
C ILE A 31 8.90 -0.47 12.51
N ASP A 32 9.07 0.50 13.39
CA ASP A 32 8.14 1.64 13.47
C ASP A 32 8.32 2.56 12.25
N ASP A 33 9.55 2.76 11.78
CA ASP A 33 9.85 3.43 10.51
C ASP A 33 9.21 2.71 9.30
N LEU A 34 9.14 1.38 9.35
CA LEU A 34 8.44 0.57 8.35
C LEU A 34 6.92 0.78 8.39
N LYS A 35 6.32 0.84 9.59
CA LYS A 35 4.89 1.15 9.75
C LYS A 35 4.57 2.56 9.24
N ASP A 36 5.43 3.53 9.56
CA ASP A 36 5.28 4.91 9.10
C ASP A 36 5.47 5.02 7.58
N SER A 37 6.43 4.30 7.01
CA SER A 37 6.61 4.21 5.56
C SER A 37 5.36 3.64 4.87
N LEU A 38 4.78 2.55 5.40
CA LEU A 38 3.54 1.96 4.88
C LEU A 38 2.35 2.93 5.00
N LYS A 39 2.25 3.68 6.10
CA LYS A 39 1.23 4.71 6.27
C LYS A 39 1.39 5.82 5.22
N ASN A 40 2.60 6.31 4.99
CA ASN A 40 2.88 7.33 3.99
C ASN A 40 2.57 6.83 2.57
N ILE A 41 2.91 5.58 2.25
CA ILE A 41 2.53 4.96 0.97
C ILE A 41 1.01 4.93 0.82
N LYS A 42 0.28 4.52 1.87
CA LYS A 42 -1.18 4.51 1.85
C LYS A 42 -1.74 5.90 1.55
N GLU A 43 -1.30 6.92 2.29
CA GLU A 43 -1.77 8.30 2.08
C GLU A 43 -1.48 8.80 0.67
N ASN A 44 -0.26 8.58 0.16
CA ASN A 44 0.11 8.99 -1.19
C ASN A 44 -0.76 8.32 -2.26
N VAL A 45 -0.96 7.00 -2.17
CA VAL A 45 -1.81 6.27 -3.10
C VAL A 45 -3.26 6.74 -3.03
N MET A 46 -3.80 6.96 -1.83
CA MET A 46 -5.16 7.47 -1.67
C MET A 46 -5.32 8.86 -2.31
N ASN A 47 -4.32 9.73 -2.15
CA ASN A 47 -4.32 11.05 -2.78
C ASN A 47 -4.29 10.94 -4.32
N THR A 48 -3.48 10.05 -4.89
CA THR A 48 -3.46 9.80 -6.33
C THR A 48 -4.82 9.33 -6.85
N PHE A 49 -5.50 8.42 -6.14
CA PHE A 49 -6.84 7.98 -6.52
C PHE A 49 -7.89 9.07 -6.39
N ASN A 50 -7.82 9.92 -5.36
CA ASN A 50 -8.73 11.07 -5.25
C ASN A 50 -8.56 12.02 -6.44
N SER A 51 -7.31 12.32 -6.84
CA SER A 51 -7.07 13.12 -8.06
C SER A 51 -7.58 12.44 -9.32
N LEU A 52 -7.46 11.11 -9.43
CA LEU A 52 -8.01 10.37 -10.57
C LEU A 52 -9.54 10.43 -10.61
N ILE A 53 -10.20 10.32 -9.46
CA ILE A 53 -11.65 10.49 -9.32
C ILE A 53 -12.06 11.88 -9.81
N GLU A 54 -11.41 12.94 -9.32
CA GLU A 54 -11.69 14.32 -9.74
C GLU A 54 -11.50 14.51 -11.25
N ILE A 55 -10.44 13.93 -11.83
CA ILE A 55 -10.21 13.99 -13.29
C ILE A 55 -11.35 13.32 -14.05
N VAL A 56 -11.80 12.15 -13.60
CA VAL A 56 -12.92 11.41 -14.22
C VAL A 56 -14.21 12.21 -14.11
N GLU A 57 -14.52 12.74 -12.93
CA GLU A 57 -15.73 13.55 -12.69
C GLU A 57 -15.80 14.79 -13.60
N ASN A 58 -14.66 15.45 -13.81
CA ASN A 58 -14.60 16.71 -14.56
C ASN A 58 -14.41 16.52 -16.08
N THR A 59 -13.86 15.39 -16.53
CA THR A 59 -13.50 15.20 -17.95
C THR A 59 -14.46 14.29 -18.69
N VAL A 60 -15.06 13.31 -18.01
CA VAL A 60 -15.98 12.36 -18.64
C VAL A 60 -17.38 12.95 -18.63
N ASN A 61 -17.86 13.40 -19.78
CA ASN A 61 -19.20 14.01 -19.89
C ASN A 61 -20.33 12.99 -19.98
N ASP A 62 -20.03 11.76 -20.41
CA ASP A 62 -21.00 10.69 -20.48
C ASP A 62 -21.22 10.09 -19.09
N GLU A 63 -22.45 10.19 -18.57
CA GLU A 63 -22.77 9.80 -17.19
C GLU A 63 -22.66 8.28 -16.95
N GLU A 64 -22.93 7.45 -17.96
CA GLU A 64 -22.82 5.99 -17.84
C GLU A 64 -21.34 5.59 -17.79
N VAL A 65 -20.54 6.11 -18.74
CA VAL A 65 -19.09 5.88 -18.77
C VAL A 65 -18.40 6.45 -17.54
N LYS A 66 -18.81 7.63 -17.06
CA LYS A 66 -18.29 8.24 -15.82
C LYS A 66 -18.55 7.32 -14.63
N LYS A 67 -19.79 6.86 -14.46
CA LYS A 67 -20.17 5.97 -13.35
C LYS A 67 -19.37 4.67 -13.37
N ASP A 68 -19.25 4.03 -14.52
CA ASP A 68 -18.51 2.78 -14.65
C ASP A 68 -17.02 2.96 -14.38
N THR A 69 -16.44 4.06 -14.90
CA THR A 69 -15.04 4.39 -14.66
C THR A 69 -14.78 4.66 -13.18
N LEU A 70 -15.62 5.47 -12.52
CA LEU A 70 -15.52 5.73 -11.09
C LEU A 70 -15.65 4.45 -10.25
N ASN A 71 -16.50 3.52 -10.67
CA ASN A 71 -16.64 2.23 -9.98
C ASN A 71 -15.35 1.41 -10.06
N VAL A 72 -14.70 1.36 -11.24
CA VAL A 72 -13.40 0.69 -11.41
C VAL A 72 -12.32 1.37 -10.58
N VAL A 73 -12.25 2.71 -10.61
CA VAL A 73 -11.25 3.48 -9.85
C VAL A 73 -11.41 3.26 -8.35
N ASN A 74 -12.64 3.27 -7.83
CA ASN A 74 -12.89 3.03 -6.41
C ASN A 74 -12.53 1.59 -6.00
N LYS A 75 -12.83 0.58 -6.84
CA LYS A 75 -12.40 -0.80 -6.57
C LYS A 75 -10.88 -0.94 -6.48
N LEU A 76 -10.15 -0.33 -7.41
CA LEU A 76 -8.68 -0.33 -7.40
C LEU A 76 -8.12 0.35 -6.14
N ARG A 77 -8.72 1.49 -5.75
CA ARG A 77 -8.38 2.19 -4.50
C ARG A 77 -8.55 1.26 -3.30
N ASP A 78 -9.69 0.60 -3.18
CA ASP A 78 -10.00 -0.29 -2.05
C ASP A 78 -9.06 -1.50 -2.03
N GLU A 79 -8.77 -2.11 -3.18
CA GLU A 79 -7.83 -3.23 -3.28
C GLU A 79 -6.43 -2.84 -2.80
N ILE A 80 -5.91 -1.68 -3.23
CA ILE A 80 -4.59 -1.24 -2.78
C ILE A 80 -4.60 -0.86 -1.30
N SER A 81 -5.66 -0.21 -0.80
CA SER A 81 -5.80 0.05 0.64
C SER A 81 -5.72 -1.25 1.45
N ASN A 82 -6.45 -2.28 1.02
CA ASN A 82 -6.48 -3.58 1.68
C ASN A 82 -5.13 -4.30 1.62
N ILE A 83 -4.39 -4.19 0.51
CA ILE A 83 -3.03 -4.75 0.39
C ILE A 83 -2.08 -4.08 1.40
N VAL A 84 -2.13 -2.75 1.51
CA VAL A 84 -1.27 -2.01 2.44
C VAL A 84 -1.63 -2.33 3.89
N ASP A 85 -2.92 -2.38 4.23
CA ASP A 85 -3.40 -2.74 5.56
C ASP A 85 -3.00 -4.18 5.92
N SER A 86 -3.23 -5.14 5.03
CA SER A 86 -2.81 -6.54 5.24
C SER A 86 -1.30 -6.69 5.40
N THR A 87 -0.52 -5.84 4.74
CA THR A 87 0.94 -5.83 4.88
C THR A 87 1.35 -5.25 6.23
N LYS A 88 0.72 -4.17 6.68
CA LYS A 88 0.93 -3.57 8.00
C LYS A 88 0.59 -4.56 9.13
N ASP A 89 -0.50 -5.31 8.98
CA ASP A 89 -0.91 -6.30 9.98
C ASP A 89 0.10 -7.44 10.07
N LYS A 90 0.53 -8.00 8.93
CA LYS A 90 1.59 -9.01 8.89
C LYS A 90 2.92 -8.53 9.48
N VAL A 91 3.29 -7.27 9.24
CA VAL A 91 4.47 -6.67 9.87
C VAL A 91 4.28 -6.63 11.38
N SER A 92 3.11 -6.22 11.86
CA SER A 92 2.81 -6.16 13.29
C SER A 92 2.81 -7.56 13.94
N ASP A 93 2.30 -8.57 13.25
CA ASP A 93 2.28 -9.96 13.74
C ASP A 93 3.69 -10.54 13.91
N VAL A 94 4.59 -10.29 12.96
CA VAL A 94 5.97 -10.79 13.07
C VAL A 94 6.73 -10.10 14.20
N VAL A 95 6.44 -8.82 14.46
CA VAL A 95 7.03 -8.06 15.58
C VAL A 95 6.61 -8.66 16.92
N ASN A 96 5.32 -8.90 17.09
CA ASN A 96 4.80 -9.49 18.32
C ASN A 96 5.33 -10.91 18.56
N PHE A 97 5.61 -11.66 17.48
CA PHE A 97 6.20 -12.98 17.57
C PHE A 97 7.68 -12.94 18.01
N ASP A 98 8.49 -12.02 17.48
CA ASP A 98 9.91 -11.85 17.88
C ASP A 98 10.05 -11.42 19.35
N ASP A 99 9.19 -10.50 19.82
CA ASP A 99 9.14 -10.09 21.24
C ASP A 99 8.76 -11.25 22.17
N SER A 100 7.85 -12.14 21.73
CA SER A 100 7.46 -13.31 22.53
C SER A 100 8.59 -14.35 22.65
N LEU A 101 9.43 -14.48 21.62
CA LEU A 101 10.57 -15.40 21.63
C LEU A 101 11.71 -14.89 22.51
N LYS A 102 12.06 -13.60 22.44
CA LYS A 102 13.09 -13.01 23.30
C LYS A 102 12.77 -13.12 24.78
N ASN A 103 11.51 -12.85 25.17
CA ASN A 103 11.08 -12.98 26.56
C ASN A 103 11.11 -14.43 27.06
N SER A 104 11.07 -15.43 26.17
CA SER A 104 11.16 -16.84 26.53
C SER A 104 12.59 -17.38 26.62
N GLU A 105 13.60 -16.66 26.11
CA GLU A 105 15.02 -17.02 26.20
C GLU A 105 15.72 -16.37 27.41
N GLU A 106 15.10 -15.37 28.05
CA GLU A 106 15.61 -14.67 29.25
C GLU A 106 15.06 -15.24 30.59
N GLU A 107 14.15 -16.23 30.57
CA GLU A 107 13.70 -17.02 31.73
C GLU A 107 14.42 -18.38 31.83
#